data_AF-A0A7X8IRY7-F1
#
_entry.id   AF-A0A7X8IRY7-F1
#
_cell.length_a   1.000
_cell.length_b   1.000
_cell.length_c   1.000
_cell.angle_alpha   90.00
_cell.angle_beta   90.00
_cell.angle_gamma   90.00
#
_symmetry.space_group_name_H-M   'P 1'
#
loop_
_entity.id
_entity.type
_entity.pdbx_description
1 polymer ?
#
loop_
_entity_poly.entity_id
_entity_poly.type
_entity_poly.pdbx_seq_one_letter_code
_entity_poly.pdbx_strand_id
1 'polypeptide(L)' 'TWQACHTYNIEAYQVEQLVQKLGLPYLHLESDYSSSDLESLKVRIEALLEMVEK' A
#
# COMPACT_ATOMS: atom_id res chain seq x y z
N THR A 1 -0.58 0.27 -6.44
CA THR A 1 -0.50 0.83 -7.79
C THR A 1 0.32 -0.08 -8.66
N TRP A 2 0.30 0.18 -9.97
CA TRP A 2 1.10 -0.57 -10.94
C TRP A 2 2.47 0.07 -11.08
N GLN A 3 3.52 -0.74 -11.23
CA GLN A 3 4.87 -0.23 -11.44
C GLN A 3 4.92 0.73 -12.64
N ALA A 4 5.54 1.89 -12.45
CA ALA A 4 5.64 2.96 -13.46
C ALA A 4 4.30 3.60 -13.86
N CYS A 5 3.24 3.42 -13.09
CA CYS A 5 1.99 4.15 -13.27
C CYS A 5 2.05 5.51 -12.56
N HIS A 6 2.72 6.48 -13.18
CA HIS A 6 3.04 7.77 -12.56
C HIS A 6 1.83 8.54 -12.03
N THR A 7 0.71 8.53 -12.75
CA THR A 7 -0.50 9.26 -12.33
C THR A 7 -1.01 8.77 -10.98
N TYR A 8 -1.13 7.45 -10.82
CA TYR A 8 -1.61 6.85 -9.57
C TYR A 8 -0.55 6.88 -8.47
N ASN A 9 0.74 6.78 -8.78
CA ASN A 9 1.79 6.93 -7.77
C ASN A 9 1.83 8.35 -7.18
N ILE A 10 1.62 9.38 -8.02
CA ILE A 10 1.53 10.77 -7.55
C ILE A 10 0.24 10.99 -6.75
N GLU A 11 -0.90 10.49 -7.24
CA GLU A 11 -2.19 10.63 -6.56
C GLU A 11 -2.20 9.94 -5.19
N ALA A 12 -1.53 8.78 -5.07
CA ALA A 12 -1.49 7.99 -3.84
C ALA A 12 -0.97 8.76 -2.62
N TYR A 13 -0.11 9.76 -2.82
CA TYR A 13 0.33 10.65 -1.74
C TYR A 13 -0.83 11.43 -1.13
N GLN A 14 -1.70 12.00 -1.96
CA GLN A 14 -2.86 12.75 -1.48
C GLN A 14 -3.90 11.84 -0.83
N VAL A 15 -4.08 10.63 -1.38
CA VAL A 15 -4.95 9.60 -0.80
C VAL A 15 -4.44 9.18 0.57
N GLU A 16 -3.14 8.91 0.74
CA GLU A 16 -2.53 8.59 2.03
C GLU A 16 -2.84 9.67 3.07
N GLN A 17 -2.60 10.94 2.74
CA GLN A 17 -2.85 12.07 3.63
C GLN A 17 -4.33 12.15 4.04
N LEU A 18 -5.25 11.87 3.12
CA LEU A 18 -6.68 11.84 3.43
C LEU A 18 -7.04 10.69 4.37
N VAL A 19 -6.58 9.47 4.07
CA VAL A 19 -6.88 8.27 4.87
C VAL A 19 -6.31 8.41 6.29
N GLN A 20 -5.09 8.95 6.42
CA GLN A 20 -4.48 9.25 7.72
C GLN A 20 -5.27 10.29 8.52
N LYS A 21 -5.80 11.35 7.88
CA LYS A 21 -6.66 12.35 8.54
C LYS A 21 -7.96 11.75 9.06
N LEU A 22 -8.44 10.68 8.44
CA LEU A 22 -9.62 9.94 8.89
C LEU A 22 -9.30 8.93 10.01
N GLY A 23 -8.04 8.82 10.43
CA GLY A 23 -7.61 7.86 11.45
C GLY A 23 -7.65 6.41 10.96
N LEU A 24 -7.64 6.20 9.65
CA LEU A 24 -7.73 4.86 9.06
C LEU A 24 -6.34 4.30 8.74
N PRO A 25 -6.12 2.99 8.91
CA PRO A 25 -4.90 2.31 8.51
C PRO A 25 -4.72 2.38 6.98
N TYR A 26 -3.48 2.61 6.54
CA TYR A 26 -3.14 2.74 5.11
C TYR A 26 -1.85 2.00 4.78
N LEU A 27 -1.84 1.31 3.64
CA LEU A 27 -0.66 0.64 3.10
C LEU A 27 -0.63 0.84 1.59
N HIS A 28 0.39 1.55 1.11
CA HIS A 28 0.65 1.67 -0.32
C HIS A 28 1.53 0.52 -0.82
N LEU A 29 1.01 -0.26 -1.76
CA LEU A 29 1.74 -1.34 -2.44
C LEU A 29 1.91 -0.99 -3.90
N GLU A 30 3.11 -1.22 -4.46
CA GLU A 30 3.41 -1.11 -5.89
C GLU A 30 4.00 -2.44 -6.34
N SER A 31 3.53 -2.96 -7.49
CA SER A 31 3.91 -4.28 -8.01
C SER A 31 3.78 -4.32 -9.53
N ASP A 32 4.27 -5.39 -10.15
CA ASP A 32 4.19 -5.67 -11.58
C ASP A 32 3.65 -7.09 -11.84
N TYR A 33 3.89 -7.65 -13.04
CA TYR A 33 3.46 -9.03 -13.35
C TYR A 33 4.46 -10.10 -12.87
N SER A 34 5.61 -9.69 -12.33
CA SER A 34 6.61 -10.63 -11.84
C SER A 34 6.16 -11.22 -10.51
N SER A 35 6.75 -12.36 -10.16
CA SER A 35 6.57 -12.99 -8.85
C SER A 35 7.65 -12.58 -7.85
N SER A 36 8.46 -11.56 -8.16
CA SER A 36 9.68 -11.22 -7.43
C SER A 36 9.42 -10.58 -6.07
N ASP A 37 8.25 -9.97 -5.88
CA ASP A 37 7.88 -9.23 -4.66
C ASP A 37 6.84 -9.94 -3.78
N LEU A 38 6.34 -11.12 -4.18
CA LEU A 38 5.26 -11.85 -3.50
C LEU A 38 5.46 -12.01 -1.99
N GLU A 39 6.64 -12.47 -1.57
CA GLU A 39 6.94 -12.66 -0.15
C GLU A 39 6.98 -11.33 0.61
N SER A 40 7.49 -10.26 -0.01
CA SER A 40 7.50 -8.93 0.60
C SER A 40 6.08 -8.38 0.73
N LEU A 41 5.25 -8.51 -0.30
CA LEU A 41 3.86 -8.09 -0.27
C LEU A 41 3.09 -8.83 0.83
N LYS A 42 3.28 -10.15 0.95
CA LYS A 42 2.64 -10.98 1.96
C LYS A 42 2.93 -10.46 3.37
N VAL A 43 4.21 -10.31 3.74
CA VAL A 43 4.60 -9.86 5.09
C VAL A 43 4.07 -8.45 5.39
N ARG A 44 4.07 -7.55 4.41
CA ARG A 44 3.57 -6.17 4.60
C ARG A 44 2.06 -6.14 4.81
N ILE A 45 1.31 -6.97 4.10
CA ILE A 45 -0.15 -7.09 4.25
C ILE A 45 -0.48 -7.71 5.62
N GLU A 46 0.21 -8.79 5.99
CA GLU A 46 0.04 -9.45 7.30
C GLU A 46 0.30 -8.46 8.44
N ALA A 47 1.41 -7.71 8.39
CA ALA A 47 1.75 -6.71 9.40
C ALA A 47 0.68 -5.61 9.53
N LEU A 48 0.09 -5.14 8.42
CA LEU A 48 -0.99 -4.16 8.47
C LEU A 48 -2.22 -4.73 9.18
N LEU A 49 -2.63 -5.96 8.83
CA LEU A 49 -3.79 -6.60 9.43
C LEU A 49 -3.60 -6.78 10.95
N GLU A 50 -2.42 -7.21 11.38
CA GLU A 50 -2.09 -7.33 12.80
C GLU A 50 -2.15 -5.98 13.56
N MET A 51 -1.81 -4.87 12.89
CA MET A 51 -1.89 -3.53 13.48
C MET A 51 -3.35 -3.03 13.62
N VAL A 52 -4.27 -3.53 12.79
CA VAL A 52 -5.69 -3.12 12.79
C VAL A 52 -6.53 -3.97 13.74
N GLU A 53 -6.17 -5.23 13.95
CA GLU A 53 -6.87 -6.14 14.87
C GLU A 53 -6.56 -5.88 16.36
N LYS A 54 -5.58 -5.01 16.67
CA LYS A 54 -5.22 -4.59 18.03
C LYS A 54 -5.87 -3.26 18.40
#